data_AF-A0AAD5D746-F1
#
_entry.id   AF-A0AAD5D746-F1
#
_cell.length_a   1.000
_cell.length_b   1.000
_cell.length_c   1.000
_cell.angle_alpha   90.00
_cell.angle_beta   90.00
_cell.angle_gamma   90.00
#
_symmetry.space_group_name_H-M   'P 1'
#
loop_
_entity.id
_entity.type
_entity.pdbx_description
1 polymer ?
#
loop_
_entity_poly.entity_id
_entity_poly.type
_entity_poly.pdbx_seq_one_letter_code
_entity_poly.pdbx_strand_id
1 'polypeptide(L)'
;MNDAVNSNDCLMTRLQEMSLNYHFKVEQEYGSIAFAFFGFNGTAGVWRMAALDEAGGWKDRTTVEDMDLAVRASLKGWKFLYLGSLMVKNELPSVFKAYRYQQHRWSCGPANLFRKMFFEIMRNERVTWWKKLYVLYSFFFVRKIVSHIVTFTLYCVVFPATVLVPEVMIPRWFTVYIGTMITLLSALGTPRSFYLVVFWVLFENVMSLHRAKATFVGLFETQRVNEWVVTEKHGDASKVKTTTQQSLSWFRIGERVHMLELCVGIVLFGCACYDLAYGKYHYYVYLYLQAIAFITMGCGFIGTQVSSS
;
A
#
# COMPACT_ATOMS: atom_id res chain seq x y z
N MET A 1 -10.27 -3.24 -12.90
CA MET A 1 -10.35 -1.87 -12.34
C MET A 1 -9.07 -1.12 -12.68
N ASN A 2 -8.69 -1.11 -13.97
CA ASN A 2 -7.31 -0.85 -14.41
C ASN A 2 -7.22 0.41 -15.29
N ASP A 3 -8.25 1.26 -15.25
CA ASP A 3 -8.33 2.49 -16.05
C ASP A 3 -8.64 3.66 -15.10
N ALA A 4 -7.57 4.28 -14.60
CA ALA A 4 -7.64 5.42 -13.70
C ALA A 4 -7.82 6.70 -14.50
N VAL A 5 -8.99 7.33 -14.36
CA VAL A 5 -9.35 8.52 -15.18
C VAL A 5 -8.46 9.73 -14.88
N ASN A 6 -7.85 9.75 -13.70
CA ASN A 6 -7.07 10.87 -13.18
C ASN A 6 -5.60 10.49 -12.93
N SER A 7 -5.10 9.42 -13.57
CA SER A 7 -3.72 9.01 -13.42
C SER A 7 -2.73 10.11 -13.82
N ASN A 8 -3.10 10.96 -14.77
CA ASN A 8 -2.28 12.06 -15.28
C ASN A 8 -2.33 13.38 -14.48
N ASP A 9 -3.12 13.47 -13.41
CA ASP A 9 -3.28 14.72 -12.64
C ASP A 9 -1.96 15.20 -12.00
N CYS A 10 -1.18 14.27 -11.46
CA CYS A 10 0.11 14.57 -10.86
C CYS A 10 1.04 13.35 -10.86
N LEU A 11 2.31 13.54 -10.48
CA LEU A 11 3.26 12.43 -10.38
C LEU A 11 2.75 11.33 -9.43
N MET A 12 2.14 11.72 -8.30
CA MET A 12 1.64 10.77 -7.32
C MET A 12 0.56 9.83 -7.89
N THR A 13 -0.39 10.36 -8.64
CA THR A 13 -1.47 9.54 -9.25
C THR A 13 -0.91 8.58 -10.29
N ARG A 14 0.14 8.96 -11.04
CA ARG A 14 0.85 8.04 -11.94
C ARG A 14 1.56 6.91 -11.19
N LEU A 15 2.23 7.24 -10.09
CA LEU A 15 2.92 6.23 -9.27
C LEU A 15 1.91 5.28 -8.60
N GLN A 16 0.77 5.78 -8.14
CA GLN A 16 -0.33 4.95 -7.61
C GLN A 16 -0.90 4.00 -8.66
N GLU A 17 -1.10 4.49 -9.89
CA GLU A 17 -1.57 3.67 -11.01
C GLU A 17 -0.62 2.50 -11.29
N MET A 18 0.70 2.72 -11.22
CA MET A 18 1.69 1.65 -11.36
C MET A 18 1.48 0.54 -10.32
N SER A 19 1.33 0.90 -9.04
CA SER A 19 1.12 -0.07 -7.95
C SER A 19 -0.21 -0.82 -8.09
N LEU A 20 -1.28 -0.12 -8.47
CA LEU A 20 -2.61 -0.72 -8.65
C LEU A 20 -2.67 -1.64 -9.86
N ASN A 21 -2.01 -1.29 -10.96
CA ASN A 21 -1.95 -2.14 -12.15
C ASN A 21 -1.28 -3.48 -11.84
N TYR A 22 -0.18 -3.48 -11.10
CA TYR A 22 0.45 -4.71 -10.63
C TYR A 22 -0.51 -5.52 -9.73
N HIS A 23 -1.16 -4.86 -8.77
CA HIS A 23 -2.11 -5.51 -7.86
C HIS A 23 -3.30 -6.17 -8.61
N PHE A 24 -3.84 -5.53 -9.63
CA PHE A 24 -4.98 -6.09 -10.35
C PHE A 24 -4.56 -7.14 -11.38
N LYS A 25 -3.59 -6.84 -12.26
CA LYS A 25 -3.21 -7.70 -13.39
C LYS A 25 -2.37 -8.91 -13.00
N VAL A 26 -1.52 -8.77 -11.98
CA VAL A 26 -0.63 -9.85 -11.58
C VAL A 26 -1.23 -10.56 -10.39
N GLU A 27 -1.52 -9.80 -9.33
CA GLU A 27 -1.85 -10.38 -8.04
C GLU A 27 -3.26 -10.99 -7.97
N GLN A 28 -4.30 -10.28 -8.41
CA GLN A 28 -5.67 -10.79 -8.36
C GLN A 28 -5.93 -11.84 -9.44
N GLU A 29 -5.41 -11.63 -10.65
CA GLU A 29 -5.51 -12.59 -11.74
C GLU A 29 -4.84 -13.92 -11.38
N TYR A 30 -3.61 -13.89 -10.84
CA TYR A 30 -2.95 -15.09 -10.36
C TYR A 30 -3.73 -15.79 -9.23
N GLY A 31 -4.24 -15.05 -8.25
CA GLY A 31 -5.06 -15.61 -7.18
C GLY A 31 -6.33 -16.30 -7.69
N SER A 32 -6.99 -15.68 -8.67
CA SER A 32 -8.15 -16.24 -9.36
C SER A 32 -7.80 -17.54 -10.09
N ILE A 33 -6.70 -17.58 -10.84
CA ILE A 33 -6.34 -18.74 -11.67
C ILE A 33 -5.84 -19.90 -10.80
N ALA A 34 -4.89 -19.63 -9.90
CA ALA A 34 -4.20 -20.68 -9.15
C ALA A 34 -5.01 -21.18 -7.95
N PHE A 35 -5.82 -20.32 -7.33
CA PHE A 35 -6.49 -20.64 -6.06
C PHE A 35 -8.00 -20.38 -6.08
N ALA A 36 -8.57 -19.89 -7.19
CA ALA A 36 -9.95 -19.44 -7.27
C ALA A 36 -10.31 -18.45 -6.15
N PHE A 37 -9.37 -17.58 -5.77
CA PHE A 37 -9.56 -16.57 -4.71
C PHE A 37 -8.66 -15.36 -4.88
N PHE A 38 -9.25 -14.20 -4.63
CA PHE A 38 -8.55 -12.96 -4.36
C PHE A 38 -9.39 -12.17 -3.34
N GLY A 39 -8.73 -11.26 -2.59
CA GLY A 39 -9.45 -10.35 -1.70
C GLY A 39 -10.31 -9.41 -2.53
N PHE A 40 -11.62 -9.36 -2.25
CA PHE A 40 -12.51 -8.41 -2.90
C PHE A 40 -12.23 -6.99 -2.39
N ASN A 41 -12.11 -6.03 -3.32
CA ASN A 41 -11.74 -4.64 -3.03
C ASN A 41 -12.97 -3.71 -2.97
N GLY A 42 -14.14 -4.27 -2.62
CA GLY A 42 -15.35 -3.52 -2.28
C GLY A 42 -16.12 -2.94 -3.47
N THR A 43 -15.58 -2.99 -4.68
CA THR A 43 -16.19 -2.39 -5.88
C THR A 43 -15.86 -3.20 -7.14
N ALA A 44 -16.56 -2.90 -8.24
CA ALA A 44 -16.35 -3.53 -9.55
C ALA A 44 -16.39 -5.08 -9.53
N GLY A 45 -17.25 -5.66 -8.70
CA GLY A 45 -17.49 -7.10 -8.65
C GLY A 45 -18.99 -7.42 -8.58
N VAL A 46 -19.32 -8.63 -9.01
CA VAL A 46 -20.69 -9.15 -9.00
C VAL A 46 -20.74 -10.37 -8.08
N TRP A 47 -21.74 -10.40 -7.22
CA TRP A 47 -21.95 -11.49 -6.26
C TRP A 47 -23.19 -12.29 -6.62
N ARG A 48 -23.09 -13.62 -6.50
CA ARG A 48 -24.30 -14.45 -6.45
C ARG A 48 -24.96 -14.25 -5.10
N MET A 49 -26.28 -14.04 -5.09
CA MET A 49 -27.04 -13.87 -3.85
C MET A 49 -26.83 -15.04 -2.89
N ALA A 50 -26.90 -16.27 -3.38
CA ALA A 50 -26.62 -17.48 -2.59
C ALA A 50 -25.23 -17.45 -1.91
N ALA A 51 -24.21 -16.89 -2.56
CA ALA A 51 -22.87 -16.78 -1.97
C ALA A 51 -22.83 -15.77 -0.82
N LEU A 52 -23.57 -14.66 -0.95
CA LEU A 52 -23.71 -13.67 0.12
C LEU A 52 -24.44 -14.28 1.32
N ASP A 53 -25.55 -14.95 1.06
CA ASP A 53 -26.40 -15.55 2.10
C ASP A 53 -25.64 -16.66 2.85
N GLU A 54 -24.97 -17.57 2.14
CA GLU A 54 -24.17 -18.64 2.75
C GLU A 54 -22.95 -18.13 3.52
N ALA A 55 -22.35 -17.03 3.08
CA ALA A 55 -21.24 -16.39 3.79
C ALA A 55 -21.72 -15.67 5.06
N GLY A 56 -23.02 -15.39 5.19
CA GLY A 56 -23.61 -14.65 6.30
C GLY A 56 -23.55 -13.13 6.11
N GLY A 57 -23.62 -12.66 4.87
CA GLY A 57 -23.71 -11.24 4.51
C GLY A 57 -22.50 -10.40 4.90
N TRP A 58 -22.71 -9.08 4.95
CA TRP A 58 -21.70 -8.09 5.35
C TRP A 58 -21.57 -8.05 6.88
N LYS A 59 -20.34 -7.98 7.38
CA LYS A 59 -20.06 -7.87 8.82
C LYS A 59 -19.21 -6.63 9.06
N ASP A 60 -19.55 -5.88 10.10
CA ASP A 60 -18.89 -4.62 10.51
C ASP A 60 -17.66 -4.81 11.40
N ARG A 61 -17.21 -6.06 11.59
CA ARG A 61 -16.11 -6.41 12.52
C ARG A 61 -14.75 -5.79 12.16
N THR A 62 -14.57 -5.29 10.94
CA THR A 62 -13.32 -4.72 10.43
C THR A 62 -13.62 -3.66 9.36
N THR A 63 -12.69 -2.73 9.15
CA THR A 63 -12.71 -1.72 8.05
C THR A 63 -12.46 -2.29 6.65
N VAL A 64 -12.53 -3.61 6.50
CA VAL A 64 -12.36 -4.37 5.25
C VAL A 64 -13.43 -5.47 5.18
N GLU A 65 -14.68 -5.06 5.35
CA GLU A 65 -15.86 -5.93 5.34
C GLU A 65 -16.02 -6.71 4.02
N ASP A 66 -15.52 -6.12 2.93
CA ASP A 66 -15.43 -6.70 1.59
C ASP A 66 -14.46 -7.89 1.53
N MET A 67 -13.27 -7.72 2.09
CA MET A 67 -12.28 -8.79 2.20
C MET A 67 -12.73 -9.87 3.16
N ASP A 68 -13.36 -9.50 4.27
CA ASP A 68 -13.95 -10.43 5.24
C ASP A 68 -14.99 -11.34 4.57
N LEU A 69 -15.92 -10.74 3.83
CA LEU A 69 -16.91 -11.45 3.04
C LEU A 69 -16.25 -12.37 2.01
N ALA A 70 -15.21 -11.90 1.32
CA ALA A 70 -14.48 -12.71 0.35
C ALA A 70 -13.86 -13.96 0.97
N VAL A 71 -13.18 -13.81 2.11
CA VAL A 71 -12.58 -14.94 2.82
C VAL A 71 -13.67 -15.91 3.29
N ARG A 72 -14.76 -15.41 3.90
CA ARG A 72 -15.87 -16.26 4.36
C ARG A 72 -16.53 -17.04 3.21
N ALA A 73 -16.83 -16.38 2.09
CA ALA A 73 -17.38 -17.06 0.92
C ALA A 73 -16.40 -18.11 0.36
N SER A 74 -15.11 -17.80 0.31
CA SER A 74 -14.08 -18.77 -0.09
C SER A 74 -14.01 -19.97 0.85
N LEU A 75 -14.22 -19.78 2.16
CA LEU A 75 -14.28 -20.84 3.16
C LEU A 75 -15.56 -21.69 3.07
N LYS A 76 -16.57 -21.22 2.32
CA LYS A 76 -17.77 -21.98 1.96
C LYS A 76 -17.62 -22.72 0.62
N GLY A 77 -16.48 -22.58 -0.05
CA GLY A 77 -16.18 -23.25 -1.33
C GLY A 77 -16.49 -22.42 -2.57
N TRP A 78 -16.94 -21.16 -2.42
CA TRP A 78 -17.17 -20.27 -3.56
C TRP A 78 -15.87 -19.91 -4.26
N LYS A 79 -15.93 -19.86 -5.59
CA LYS A 79 -14.80 -19.58 -6.47
C LYS A 79 -14.89 -18.15 -6.99
N PHE A 80 -13.77 -17.44 -6.92
CA PHE A 80 -13.65 -16.06 -7.39
C PHE A 80 -13.01 -16.08 -8.78
N LEU A 81 -13.62 -15.37 -9.72
CA LEU A 81 -13.14 -15.21 -11.08
C LEU A 81 -12.78 -13.75 -11.34
N TYR A 82 -11.52 -13.50 -11.67
CA TYR A 82 -11.04 -12.20 -12.13
C TYR A 82 -11.14 -12.13 -13.66
N LEU A 83 -11.78 -11.08 -14.18
CA LEU A 83 -11.94 -10.86 -15.62
C LEU A 83 -11.13 -9.64 -16.06
N GLY A 84 -9.89 -9.86 -16.50
CA GLY A 84 -8.98 -8.80 -16.94
C GLY A 84 -9.44 -8.05 -18.19
N SER A 85 -10.32 -8.64 -19.00
CA SER A 85 -10.90 -8.01 -20.20
C SER A 85 -11.96 -6.96 -19.89
N LEU A 86 -12.57 -6.98 -18.70
CA LEU A 86 -13.59 -6.02 -18.29
C LEU A 86 -12.96 -4.90 -17.46
N MET A 87 -12.92 -3.71 -18.05
CA MET A 87 -12.36 -2.52 -17.40
C MET A 87 -13.48 -1.65 -16.84
N VAL A 88 -13.29 -1.22 -15.59
CA VAL A 88 -14.15 -0.25 -14.91
C VAL A 88 -13.28 0.94 -14.55
N LYS A 89 -13.76 2.14 -14.90
CA LYS A 89 -13.13 3.40 -14.58
C LYS A 89 -13.08 3.60 -13.08
N ASN A 90 -11.93 4.02 -12.56
CA ASN A 90 -11.77 4.40 -11.16
C ASN A 90 -11.07 5.74 -11.03
N GLU A 91 -11.11 6.29 -9.82
CA GLU A 91 -10.43 7.53 -9.47
C GLU A 91 -9.45 7.27 -8.33
N LEU A 92 -8.25 7.81 -8.47
CA LEU A 92 -7.16 7.75 -7.51
C LEU A 92 -7.21 8.97 -6.58
N PRO A 93 -6.88 8.82 -5.29
CA PRO A 93 -6.74 9.96 -4.40
C PRO A 93 -5.60 10.87 -4.87
N SER A 94 -5.95 12.05 -5.36
CA SER A 94 -5.01 13.06 -5.87
C SER A 94 -4.36 13.88 -4.74
N VAL A 95 -5.01 13.95 -3.57
CA VAL A 95 -4.48 14.60 -2.36
C VAL A 95 -3.71 13.60 -1.50
N PHE A 96 -2.47 13.92 -1.13
CA PHE A 96 -1.60 13.00 -0.38
C PHE A 96 -2.19 12.56 0.96
N LYS A 97 -2.84 13.47 1.70
CA LYS A 97 -3.53 13.14 2.96
C LYS A 97 -4.60 12.05 2.75
N ALA A 98 -5.43 12.17 1.70
CA ALA A 98 -6.45 11.17 1.38
C ALA A 98 -5.82 9.81 0.99
N TYR A 99 -4.74 9.84 0.20
CA TYR A 99 -4.01 8.64 -0.16
C TYR A 99 -3.41 7.93 1.07
N ARG A 100 -2.85 8.68 2.03
CA ARG A 100 -2.36 8.10 3.30
C ARG A 100 -3.48 7.41 4.07
N TYR A 101 -4.63 8.04 4.25
CA TYR A 101 -5.76 7.39 4.93
C TYR A 101 -6.21 6.11 4.21
N GLN A 102 -6.22 6.13 2.87
CA GLN A 102 -6.52 4.93 2.09
C GLN A 102 -5.50 3.81 2.35
N GLN A 103 -4.19 4.11 2.26
CA GLN A 103 -3.13 3.13 2.50
C GLN A 103 -3.12 2.63 3.94
N HIS A 104 -3.41 3.50 4.92
CA HIS A 104 -3.58 3.09 6.32
C HIS A 104 -4.65 2.01 6.43
N ARG A 105 -5.84 2.27 5.87
CA ARG A 105 -6.97 1.32 5.93
C ARG A 105 -6.64 0.01 5.20
N TRP A 106 -6.01 0.09 4.03
CA TRP A 106 -5.65 -1.07 3.22
C TRP A 106 -4.53 -1.94 3.80
N SER A 107 -3.75 -1.43 4.75
CA SER A 107 -2.75 -2.23 5.48
C SER A 107 -3.21 -2.62 6.89
N CYS A 108 -3.88 -1.72 7.60
CA CYS A 108 -4.41 -1.94 8.94
C CYS A 108 -5.57 -2.94 8.95
N GLY A 109 -6.55 -2.75 8.05
CA GLY A 109 -7.75 -3.57 7.98
C GLY A 109 -7.44 -5.05 7.76
N PRO A 110 -6.65 -5.43 6.74
CA PRO A 110 -6.31 -6.83 6.51
C PRO A 110 -5.48 -7.46 7.63
N ALA A 111 -4.62 -6.69 8.30
CA ALA A 111 -3.84 -7.17 9.44
C ALA A 111 -4.74 -7.49 10.65
N ASN A 112 -5.71 -6.62 10.93
CA ASN A 112 -6.73 -6.87 11.95
C ASN A 112 -7.63 -8.07 11.57
N LEU A 113 -8.06 -8.13 10.31
CA LEU A 113 -8.87 -9.22 9.79
C LEU A 113 -8.16 -10.57 9.91
N PHE A 114 -6.86 -10.64 9.62
CA PHE A 114 -6.05 -11.84 9.77
C PHE A 114 -6.15 -12.41 11.19
N ARG A 115 -5.94 -11.56 12.21
CA ARG A 115 -6.03 -11.95 13.63
C ARG A 115 -7.42 -12.49 13.96
N LYS A 116 -8.49 -11.81 13.51
CA LYS A 116 -9.88 -12.20 13.80
C LYS A 116 -10.29 -13.50 13.08
N MET A 117 -9.82 -13.70 11.84
CA MET A 117 -10.17 -14.86 11.03
C MET A 117 -9.24 -16.05 11.18
N PHE A 118 -8.09 -15.91 11.86
CA PHE A 118 -7.07 -16.96 11.96
C PHE A 118 -7.65 -18.31 12.39
N PHE A 119 -8.36 -18.34 13.52
CA PHE A 119 -8.97 -19.56 14.04
C PHE A 119 -10.16 -20.03 13.19
N GLU A 120 -10.95 -19.12 12.62
CA GLU A 120 -12.06 -19.47 11.71
C GLU A 120 -11.55 -20.21 10.47
N ILE A 121 -10.44 -19.76 9.89
CA ILE A 121 -9.82 -20.40 8.71
C ILE A 121 -9.21 -21.74 9.09
N MET A 122 -8.46 -21.82 10.20
CA MET A 122 -7.82 -23.07 10.63
C MET A 122 -8.83 -24.18 10.90
N ARG A 123 -9.90 -23.87 11.64
CA ARG A 123 -10.94 -24.83 12.05
C ARG A 123 -11.95 -25.19 10.95
N ASN A 124 -11.91 -24.52 9.81
CA ASN A 124 -12.87 -24.78 8.74
C ASN A 124 -12.66 -26.17 8.11
N GLU A 125 -13.62 -27.09 8.20
CA GLU A 125 -13.45 -28.45 7.64
C GLU A 125 -13.87 -28.58 6.17
N ARG A 126 -14.50 -27.55 5.59
CA ARG A 126 -15.05 -27.60 4.23
C ARG A 126 -14.00 -27.42 3.15
N VAL A 127 -12.96 -26.64 3.42
CA VAL A 127 -11.90 -26.35 2.44
C VAL A 127 -10.66 -27.21 2.67
N THR A 128 -9.95 -27.50 1.58
CA THR A 128 -8.71 -28.27 1.61
C THR A 128 -7.63 -27.58 2.44
N TRP A 129 -6.71 -28.38 2.99
CA TRP A 129 -5.55 -27.87 3.71
C TRP A 129 -4.74 -26.86 2.87
N TRP A 130 -4.54 -27.14 1.57
CA TRP A 130 -3.82 -26.25 0.65
C TRP A 130 -4.48 -24.86 0.53
N LYS A 131 -5.81 -24.82 0.52
CA LYS A 131 -6.55 -23.56 0.50
C LYS A 131 -6.34 -22.78 1.78
N LYS A 132 -6.36 -23.44 2.93
CA LYS A 132 -6.08 -22.80 4.24
C LYS A 132 -4.67 -22.24 4.29
N LEU A 133 -3.69 -23.04 3.85
CA LEU A 133 -2.29 -22.62 3.79
C LEU A 133 -2.15 -21.40 2.89
N TYR A 134 -2.74 -21.41 1.70
CA TYR A 134 -2.71 -20.26 0.81
C TYR A 134 -3.33 -19.00 1.45
N VAL A 135 -4.53 -19.12 2.05
CA VAL A 135 -5.23 -17.96 2.64
C VAL A 135 -4.46 -17.42 3.85
N LEU A 136 -4.03 -18.29 4.78
CA LEU A 136 -3.33 -17.86 6.00
C LEU A 136 -1.91 -17.39 5.70
N TYR A 137 -1.14 -18.19 4.99
CA TYR A 137 0.28 -17.93 4.77
C TYR A 137 0.50 -16.96 3.61
N SER A 138 0.12 -17.32 2.38
CA SER A 138 0.44 -16.51 1.21
C SER A 138 -0.37 -15.21 1.14
N PHE A 139 -1.69 -15.28 1.35
CA PHE A 139 -2.59 -14.13 1.20
C PHE A 139 -2.53 -13.19 2.40
N PHE A 140 -2.69 -13.67 3.64
CA PHE A 140 -2.62 -12.79 4.81
C PHE A 140 -1.20 -12.55 5.31
N PHE A 141 -0.49 -13.60 5.75
CA PHE A 141 0.78 -13.43 6.45
C PHE A 141 1.86 -12.81 5.56
N VAL A 142 2.20 -13.44 4.43
CA VAL A 142 3.26 -12.97 3.55
C VAL A 142 2.88 -11.63 2.92
N ARG A 143 1.70 -11.54 2.31
CA ARG A 143 1.34 -10.38 1.49
C ARG A 143 0.81 -9.18 2.26
N LYS A 144 0.02 -9.36 3.32
CA LYS A 144 -0.59 -8.24 4.07
C LYS A 144 0.21 -7.83 5.30
N ILE A 145 1.13 -8.68 5.77
CA ILE A 145 1.95 -8.41 6.97
C ILE A 145 3.44 -8.34 6.62
N VAL A 146 4.04 -9.47 6.23
CA VAL A 146 5.49 -9.58 6.05
C VAL A 146 5.99 -8.63 4.97
N SER A 147 5.31 -8.54 3.82
CA SER A 147 5.72 -7.65 2.72
C SER A 147 5.85 -6.19 3.17
N HIS A 148 4.89 -5.67 3.93
CA HIS A 148 4.93 -4.28 4.40
C HIS A 148 6.06 -4.04 5.42
N ILE A 149 6.25 -4.98 6.36
CA ILE A 149 7.29 -4.88 7.39
C ILE A 149 8.69 -5.04 6.77
N VAL A 150 8.89 -6.05 5.92
CA VAL A 150 10.18 -6.35 5.31
C VAL A 150 10.63 -5.24 4.38
N THR A 151 9.76 -4.68 3.54
CA THR A 151 10.12 -3.56 2.67
C THR A 151 10.60 -2.36 3.48
N PHE A 152 9.87 -1.99 4.55
CA PHE A 152 10.27 -0.90 5.43
C PHE A 152 11.61 -1.19 6.12
N THR A 153 11.73 -2.34 6.80
CA THR A 153 12.93 -2.72 7.53
C THR A 153 14.14 -2.77 6.60
N LEU A 154 13.99 -3.37 5.42
CA LEU A 154 15.09 -3.48 4.47
C LEU A 154 15.57 -2.09 4.03
N TYR A 155 14.70 -1.28 3.44
CA TYR A 155 15.09 -0.04 2.77
C TYR A 155 15.35 1.14 3.71
N CYS A 156 14.65 1.19 4.85
CA CYS A 156 14.72 2.33 5.77
C CYS A 156 15.53 2.04 7.04
N VAL A 157 15.87 0.78 7.32
CA VAL A 157 16.64 0.41 8.53
C VAL A 157 17.93 -0.32 8.17
N VAL A 158 17.85 -1.44 7.45
CA VAL A 158 19.02 -2.29 7.16
C VAL A 158 20.00 -1.57 6.23
N PHE A 159 19.55 -1.01 5.11
CA PHE A 159 20.43 -0.27 4.19
C PHE A 159 21.16 0.90 4.87
N PRO A 160 20.48 1.80 5.62
CA PRO A 160 21.16 2.84 6.40
C PRO A 160 22.10 2.28 7.48
N ALA A 161 21.73 1.16 8.12
CA ALA A 161 22.57 0.52 9.13
C ALA A 161 23.89 -0.03 8.55
N THR A 162 23.91 -0.51 7.30
CA THR A 162 25.17 -0.94 6.65
C THR A 162 26.19 0.16 6.48
N VAL A 163 25.73 1.40 6.42
CA VAL A 163 26.59 2.56 6.29
C VAL A 163 27.17 2.95 7.65
N LEU A 164 26.34 2.90 8.70
CA LEU A 164 26.74 3.30 10.05
C LEU A 164 27.55 2.23 10.79
N VAL A 165 27.31 0.96 10.49
CA VAL A 165 27.89 -0.19 11.19
C VAL A 165 28.63 -1.06 10.16
N PRO A 166 29.97 -0.95 10.06
CA PRO A 166 30.77 -1.67 9.06
C PRO A 166 30.63 -3.20 9.13
N GLU A 167 30.24 -3.74 10.29
CA GLU A 167 30.01 -5.16 10.53
C GLU A 167 28.74 -5.68 9.83
N VAL A 168 27.79 -4.80 9.50
CA VAL A 168 26.56 -5.19 8.80
C VAL A 168 26.86 -5.27 7.30
N MET A 169 27.34 -6.41 6.86
CA MET A 169 27.61 -6.68 5.45
C MET A 169 26.37 -7.26 4.77
N ILE A 170 25.75 -6.49 3.87
CA ILE A 170 24.75 -7.06 2.95
C ILE A 170 25.49 -7.73 1.78
N PRO A 171 25.21 -9.02 1.49
CA PRO A 171 25.78 -9.67 0.31
C PRO A 171 25.40 -8.92 -0.97
N ARG A 172 26.38 -8.65 -1.85
CA ARG A 172 26.13 -7.90 -3.10
C ARG A 172 25.02 -8.52 -3.96
N TRP A 173 24.97 -9.86 -4.01
CA TRP A 173 23.92 -10.57 -4.71
C TRP A 173 22.53 -10.16 -4.20
N PHE A 174 22.35 -10.01 -2.90
CA PHE A 174 21.07 -9.65 -2.31
C PHE A 174 20.59 -8.27 -2.79
N THR A 175 21.46 -7.26 -2.80
CA THR A 175 21.14 -5.92 -3.31
C THR A 175 20.78 -5.90 -4.81
N VAL A 176 21.57 -6.63 -5.62
CA VAL A 176 21.37 -6.69 -7.08
C VAL A 176 20.13 -7.49 -7.43
N TYR A 177 19.92 -8.66 -6.82
CA TYR A 177 18.76 -9.50 -7.10
C TYR A 177 17.45 -8.86 -6.64
N ILE A 178 17.41 -8.22 -5.48
CA ILE A 178 16.19 -7.54 -5.04
C ILE A 178 15.87 -6.35 -5.94
N GLY A 179 16.86 -5.49 -6.23
CA GLY A 179 16.65 -4.33 -7.10
C GLY A 179 16.22 -4.72 -8.52
N THR A 180 16.84 -5.74 -9.10
CA THR A 180 16.49 -6.27 -10.42
C THR A 180 15.11 -6.93 -10.43
N MET A 181 14.78 -7.73 -9.42
CA MET A 181 13.44 -8.35 -9.32
C MET A 181 12.34 -7.30 -9.20
N ILE A 182 12.51 -6.27 -8.38
CA ILE A 182 11.53 -5.18 -8.26
C ILE A 182 11.38 -4.45 -9.59
N THR A 183 12.48 -4.16 -10.28
CA THR A 183 12.47 -3.50 -11.58
C THR A 183 11.76 -4.34 -12.63
N LEU A 184 12.02 -5.65 -12.67
CA LEU A 184 11.38 -6.59 -13.60
C LEU A 184 9.88 -6.74 -13.33
N LEU A 185 9.48 -6.94 -12.06
CA LEU A 185 8.08 -7.05 -11.67
C LEU A 185 7.29 -5.77 -12.01
N SER A 186 7.91 -4.60 -11.80
CA SER A 186 7.31 -3.30 -12.15
C SER A 186 7.19 -3.11 -13.67
N ALA A 187 8.20 -3.54 -14.44
CA ALA A 187 8.17 -3.51 -15.89
C ALA A 187 7.06 -4.40 -16.48
N LEU A 188 6.80 -5.56 -15.88
CA LEU A 188 5.72 -6.47 -16.29
C LEU A 188 4.32 -5.90 -16.01
N GLY A 189 4.12 -5.22 -14.87
CA GLY A 189 2.83 -4.65 -14.50
C GLY A 189 2.46 -3.40 -15.32
N THR A 190 3.44 -2.53 -15.59
CA THR A 190 3.25 -1.25 -16.28
C THR A 190 4.41 -0.87 -17.21
N PRO A 191 4.54 -1.52 -18.38
CA PRO A 191 5.67 -1.28 -19.29
C PRO A 191 5.73 0.16 -19.81
N ARG A 192 4.58 0.81 -20.01
CA ARG A 192 4.49 2.19 -20.50
C ARG A 192 5.07 3.24 -19.52
N SER A 193 5.11 2.92 -18.23
CA SER A 193 5.57 3.84 -17.17
C SER A 193 6.94 3.46 -16.63
N PHE A 194 7.72 2.64 -17.35
CA PHE A 194 9.03 2.16 -16.91
C PHE A 194 10.01 3.31 -16.58
N TYR A 195 9.93 4.42 -17.30
CA TYR A 195 10.73 5.62 -17.04
C TYR A 195 10.50 6.24 -15.65
N LEU A 196 9.41 5.88 -14.95
CA LEU A 196 9.10 6.33 -13.59
C LEU A 196 9.54 5.36 -12.50
N VAL A 197 10.16 4.21 -12.83
CA VAL A 197 10.50 3.16 -11.85
C VAL A 197 11.33 3.68 -10.68
N VAL A 198 12.31 4.57 -10.93
CA VAL A 198 13.13 5.11 -9.83
C VAL A 198 12.27 5.93 -8.87
N PHE A 199 11.43 6.84 -9.38
CA PHE A 199 10.49 7.62 -8.56
C PHE A 199 9.48 6.73 -7.83
N TRP A 200 9.01 5.68 -8.51
CA TRP A 200 8.10 4.69 -7.94
C TRP A 200 8.74 3.95 -6.76
N VAL A 201 9.98 3.45 -6.90
CA VAL A 201 10.70 2.79 -5.80
C VAL A 201 10.87 3.73 -4.61
N LEU A 202 11.32 4.97 -4.85
CA LEU A 202 11.49 5.96 -3.77
C LEU A 202 10.16 6.25 -3.06
N PHE A 203 9.08 6.41 -3.82
CA PHE A 203 7.73 6.63 -3.31
C PHE A 203 7.19 5.44 -2.51
N GLU A 204 7.31 4.22 -3.03
CA GLU A 204 6.90 3.00 -2.35
C GLU A 204 7.70 2.74 -1.07
N ASN A 205 8.97 3.12 -1.05
CA ASN A 205 9.80 3.07 0.16
C ASN A 205 9.29 4.04 1.24
N VAL A 206 8.90 5.27 0.88
CA VAL A 206 8.25 6.18 1.85
C VAL A 206 6.92 5.62 2.31
N MET A 207 6.10 5.09 1.40
CA MET A 207 4.82 4.48 1.75
C MET A 207 4.96 3.19 2.57
N SER A 208 6.08 2.48 2.47
CA SER A 208 6.35 1.28 3.26
C SER A 208 6.34 1.58 4.76
N LEU A 209 6.85 2.74 5.18
CA LEU A 209 6.81 3.18 6.57
C LEU A 209 5.37 3.37 7.07
N HIS A 210 4.54 4.01 6.25
CA HIS A 210 3.13 4.22 6.58
C HIS A 210 2.37 2.90 6.68
N ARG A 211 2.59 1.98 5.72
CA ARG A 211 1.97 0.66 5.70
C ARG A 211 2.45 -0.22 6.84
N ALA A 212 3.75 -0.24 7.13
CA ALA A 212 4.31 -0.99 8.27
C ALA A 212 3.69 -0.52 9.59
N LYS A 213 3.61 0.80 9.82
CA LYS A 213 2.92 1.38 10.98
C LYS A 213 1.46 0.94 11.05
N ALA A 214 0.73 1.03 9.94
CA ALA A 214 -0.67 0.65 9.86
C ALA A 214 -0.90 -0.86 10.14
N THR A 215 -0.02 -1.71 9.62
CA THR A 215 -0.01 -3.16 9.89
C THR A 215 0.19 -3.43 11.38
N PHE A 216 1.16 -2.78 12.04
CA PHE A 216 1.34 -2.91 13.50
C PHE A 216 0.09 -2.46 14.26
N VAL A 217 -0.49 -1.31 13.90
CA VAL A 217 -1.73 -0.81 14.49
C VAL A 217 -2.85 -1.83 14.38
N GLY A 218 -3.00 -2.45 13.19
CA GLY A 218 -4.01 -3.49 12.93
C GLY A 218 -3.79 -4.79 13.70
N LEU A 219 -2.54 -5.25 13.82
CA LEU A 219 -2.21 -6.48 14.57
C LEU A 219 -2.44 -6.34 16.08
N PHE A 220 -2.18 -5.16 16.63
CA PHE A 220 -2.29 -4.88 18.06
C PHE A 220 -3.61 -4.22 18.49
N GLU A 221 -4.57 -4.03 17.58
CA GLU A 221 -5.88 -3.44 17.88
C GLU A 221 -5.80 -2.10 18.66
N THR A 222 -4.83 -1.24 18.31
CA THR A 222 -4.71 0.09 18.95
C THR A 222 -5.83 1.03 18.48
N GLN A 223 -6.11 2.12 19.22
CA GLN A 223 -7.34 2.93 19.11
C GLN A 223 -7.79 3.40 17.69
N ARG A 224 -6.91 3.40 16.68
CA ARG A 224 -7.20 3.86 15.31
C ARG A 224 -7.62 2.78 14.31
N VAL A 225 -7.80 1.53 14.75
CA VAL A 225 -8.07 0.41 13.82
C VAL A 225 -9.43 0.49 13.12
N ASN A 226 -10.42 1.10 13.77
CA ASN A 226 -11.79 1.22 13.22
C ASN A 226 -12.11 2.60 12.64
N GLU A 227 -11.12 3.49 12.52
CA GLU A 227 -11.36 4.84 12.00
C GLU A 227 -11.54 4.80 10.47
N TRP A 228 -12.79 4.90 10.01
CA TRP A 228 -13.13 5.00 8.60
C TRP A 228 -13.20 6.47 8.16
N VAL A 229 -12.09 6.98 7.63
CA VAL A 229 -12.09 8.27 6.92
C VAL A 229 -12.42 8.02 5.45
N VAL A 230 -13.45 8.68 4.93
CA VAL A 230 -13.84 8.60 3.52
C VAL A 230 -12.76 9.27 2.66
N THR A 231 -12.30 8.58 1.62
CA THR A 231 -11.37 9.15 0.65
C THR A 231 -12.11 10.14 -0.23
N GLU A 232 -11.76 11.41 -0.15
CA GLU A 232 -12.32 12.44 -1.02
C GLU A 232 -12.00 12.15 -2.48
N LYS A 233 -13.02 12.27 -3.33
CA LYS A 233 -12.96 12.17 -4.80
C LYS A 233 -13.23 13.54 -5.42
N HIS A 234 -12.83 13.78 -6.68
CA HIS A 234 -13.04 15.06 -7.37
C HIS A 234 -14.49 15.54 -7.33
N GLY A 235 -15.45 14.60 -7.41
CA GLY A 235 -16.87 14.92 -7.34
C GLY A 235 -17.31 15.51 -6.00
N ASP A 236 -16.69 15.11 -4.88
CA ASP A 236 -17.04 15.62 -3.54
C ASP A 236 -16.40 16.98 -3.27
N ALA A 237 -15.20 17.24 -3.80
CA ALA A 237 -14.56 18.56 -3.74
C ALA A 237 -15.40 19.65 -4.43
N SER A 238 -16.18 19.27 -5.46
CA SER A 238 -17.12 20.19 -6.13
C SER A 238 -18.36 20.51 -5.29
N LYS A 239 -18.78 19.61 -4.40
CA LYS A 239 -19.92 19.83 -3.47
C LYS A 239 -19.54 20.65 -2.24
N VAL A 240 -18.27 20.63 -1.82
CA VAL A 240 -17.77 21.48 -0.72
C VAL A 240 -17.68 22.96 -1.14
N LYS A 241 -17.72 23.27 -2.44
CA LYS A 241 -17.71 24.66 -2.93
C LYS A 241 -18.91 25.52 -2.51
N THR A 242 -19.97 24.95 -1.92
CA THR A 242 -21.15 25.73 -1.49
C THR A 242 -21.11 26.17 -0.02
N THR A 243 -20.17 25.67 0.78
CA THR A 243 -20.09 26.03 2.20
C THR A 243 -18.64 26.09 2.62
N THR A 244 -18.05 27.30 2.59
CA THR A 244 -17.21 27.90 3.66
C THR A 244 -16.33 28.97 3.03
N GLN A 245 -16.63 30.22 3.38
CA GLN A 245 -15.89 31.42 3.00
C GLN A 245 -14.49 31.41 3.66
N GLN A 246 -13.51 31.84 2.88
CA GLN A 246 -12.06 31.77 3.15
C GLN A 246 -11.60 32.45 4.44
N SER A 247 -10.64 31.81 5.11
CA SER A 247 -9.58 32.47 5.88
C SER A 247 -8.22 32.03 5.29
N LEU A 248 -7.51 32.99 4.68
CA LEU A 248 -6.10 32.87 4.28
C LEU A 248 -5.27 32.86 5.56
N SER A 249 -4.55 31.76 5.83
CA SER A 249 -3.63 31.73 6.96
C SER A 249 -2.44 30.80 6.71
N TRP A 250 -1.27 31.39 6.84
CA TRP A 250 0.08 30.80 6.84
C TRP A 250 0.23 29.61 7.83
N PHE A 251 -0.72 29.42 8.76
CA PHE A 251 -0.81 28.30 9.69
C PHE A 251 -1.15 26.94 9.06
N ARG A 252 -1.55 26.86 7.78
CA ARG A 252 -1.88 25.58 7.11
C ARG A 252 -0.68 24.69 6.79
N ILE A 253 0.56 25.18 6.92
CA ILE A 253 1.77 24.38 6.71
C ILE A 253 1.89 23.30 7.80
N GLY A 254 1.53 23.61 9.05
CA GLY A 254 1.63 22.67 10.17
C GLY A 254 0.77 21.41 10.02
N GLU A 255 -0.40 21.50 9.39
CA GLU A 255 -1.26 20.34 9.11
C GLU A 255 -0.75 19.44 7.96
N ARG A 256 0.15 19.98 7.13
CA ARG A 256 0.78 19.27 5.99
C ARG A 256 2.09 18.60 6.37
N VAL A 257 2.68 18.99 7.50
CA VAL A 257 3.95 18.45 7.96
C VAL A 257 3.75 17.09 8.60
N HIS A 258 4.50 16.12 8.11
CA HIS A 258 4.52 14.76 8.61
C HIS A 258 5.85 14.47 9.28
N MET A 259 5.87 14.67 10.60
CA MET A 259 7.09 14.64 11.43
C MET A 259 7.86 13.33 11.35
N LEU A 260 7.16 12.21 11.19
CA LEU A 260 7.78 10.89 11.19
C LEU A 260 8.56 10.66 9.88
N GLU A 261 7.99 11.05 8.74
CA GLU A 261 8.67 11.05 7.45
C GLU A 261 9.85 12.03 7.42
N LEU A 262 9.71 13.22 8.03
CA LEU A 262 10.82 14.17 8.17
C LEU A 262 11.96 13.61 9.02
N CYS A 263 11.64 13.00 10.16
CA CYS A 263 12.63 12.39 11.05
C CYS A 263 13.44 11.31 10.33
N VAL A 264 12.75 10.39 9.64
CA VAL A 264 13.42 9.36 8.83
C VAL A 264 14.24 10.00 7.71
N GLY A 265 13.72 11.03 7.04
CA GLY A 265 14.46 11.76 6.01
C GLY A 265 15.76 12.40 6.52
N ILE A 266 15.74 13.02 7.70
CA ILE A 266 16.93 13.62 8.32
C ILE A 266 17.95 12.55 8.71
N VAL A 267 17.50 11.43 9.29
CA VAL A 267 18.39 10.30 9.62
C VAL A 267 19.06 9.76 8.36
N LEU A 268 18.29 9.51 7.30
CA LEU A 268 18.82 9.04 6.02
C LEU A 268 19.80 10.03 5.39
N PHE A 269 19.53 11.33 5.48
CA PHE A 269 20.43 12.37 5.02
C PHE A 269 21.75 12.34 5.80
N GLY A 270 21.70 12.20 7.13
CA GLY A 270 22.88 12.01 7.97
C GLY A 270 23.68 10.78 7.57
N CYS A 271 23.02 9.64 7.33
CA CYS A 271 23.68 8.44 6.82
C CYS A 271 24.32 8.67 5.45
N ALA A 272 23.67 9.41 4.54
CA ALA A 272 24.20 9.72 3.23
C ALA A 272 25.48 10.58 3.31
N CYS A 273 25.48 11.60 4.18
CA CYS A 273 26.67 12.40 4.47
C CYS A 273 27.81 11.56 5.04
N TYR A 274 27.48 10.65 5.96
CA TYR A 274 28.47 9.74 6.54
C TYR A 274 29.07 8.79 5.50
N ASP A 275 28.25 8.16 4.66
CA ASP A 275 28.73 7.29 3.58
C ASP A 275 29.55 8.05 2.53
N LEU A 276 29.22 9.31 2.25
CA LEU A 276 30.00 10.13 1.34
C LEU A 276 31.41 10.42 1.90
N ALA A 277 31.53 10.64 3.22
CA ALA A 277 32.79 10.97 3.86
C ALA A 277 33.65 9.72 4.18
N TYR A 278 33.03 8.62 4.59
CA TYR A 278 33.71 7.45 5.16
C TYR A 278 33.28 6.11 4.55
N GLY A 279 32.30 6.12 3.64
CA GLY A 279 31.67 4.91 3.12
C GLY A 279 32.52 4.14 2.12
N LYS A 280 32.48 2.81 2.25
CA LYS A 280 33.23 1.86 1.39
C LYS A 280 32.46 1.44 0.14
N TYR A 281 31.14 1.52 0.16
CA TYR A 281 30.25 0.97 -0.87
C TYR A 281 29.49 2.02 -1.67
N HIS A 282 29.66 3.31 -1.33
CA HIS A 282 29.10 4.45 -2.06
C HIS A 282 27.57 4.38 -2.28
N TYR A 283 26.83 3.92 -1.26
CA TYR A 283 25.37 3.95 -1.25
C TYR A 283 24.79 5.36 -1.05
N TYR A 284 25.62 6.38 -0.81
CA TYR A 284 25.22 7.77 -0.57
C TYR A 284 24.26 8.30 -1.64
N VAL A 285 24.41 7.92 -2.92
CA VAL A 285 23.52 8.37 -4.01
C VAL A 285 22.08 7.91 -3.73
N TYR A 286 21.89 6.62 -3.44
CA TYR A 286 20.59 6.08 -3.10
C TYR A 286 20.04 6.71 -1.81
N LEU A 287 20.88 6.86 -0.78
CA LEU A 287 20.47 7.42 0.50
C LEU A 287 20.06 8.90 0.39
N TYR A 288 20.76 9.71 -0.40
CA TYR A 288 20.35 11.09 -0.67
C TYR A 288 19.02 11.15 -1.42
N LEU A 289 18.85 10.34 -2.47
CA LEU A 289 17.58 10.28 -3.21
C LEU A 289 16.42 9.86 -2.31
N GLN A 290 16.64 8.86 -1.44
CA GLN A 290 15.65 8.40 -0.47
C GLN A 290 15.36 9.47 0.59
N ALA A 291 16.37 10.15 1.12
CA ALA A 291 16.20 11.25 2.06
C ALA A 291 15.39 12.40 1.46
N ILE A 292 15.70 12.80 0.23
CA ILE A 292 14.94 13.82 -0.51
C ILE A 292 13.48 13.38 -0.68
N ALA A 293 13.21 12.13 -1.04
CA ALA A 293 11.85 11.61 -1.14
C ALA A 293 11.09 11.68 0.19
N PHE A 294 11.72 11.29 1.30
CA PHE A 294 11.12 11.38 2.63
C PHE A 294 10.85 12.83 3.06
N ILE A 295 11.80 13.74 2.81
CA ILE A 295 11.65 15.16 3.17
C ILE A 295 10.56 15.82 2.33
N THR A 296 10.54 15.58 1.02
CA THR A 296 9.53 16.16 0.11
C THR A 296 8.12 15.69 0.44
N MET A 297 7.93 14.39 0.72
CA MET A 297 6.66 13.84 1.19
C MET A 297 6.32 14.32 2.61
N GLY A 298 7.33 14.43 3.48
CA GLY A 298 7.20 14.91 4.86
C GLY A 298 6.75 16.36 4.95
N CYS A 299 7.17 17.22 4.00
CA CYS A 299 6.70 18.60 3.89
C CYS A 299 5.33 18.73 3.20
N GLY A 300 4.77 17.64 2.66
CA GLY A 300 3.49 17.65 1.98
C GLY A 300 3.51 18.28 0.58
N PHE A 301 4.66 18.26 -0.11
CA PHE A 301 4.81 18.81 -1.47
C PHE A 301 4.37 17.83 -2.59
N ILE A 302 3.68 16.74 -2.24
CA ILE A 302 3.23 15.69 -3.17
C ILE A 302 1.71 15.65 -3.26
N GLY A 303 1.20 15.31 -4.45
CA GLY A 303 -0.22 15.31 -4.79
C GLY A 303 -0.70 16.65 -5.35
N THR A 304 -1.97 16.71 -5.73
CA THR A 304 -2.60 17.95 -6.17
C THR A 304 -2.77 18.90 -4.98
N GLN A 305 -2.39 20.16 -5.19
CA GLN A 305 -2.72 21.21 -4.25
C GLN A 305 -4.14 21.66 -4.56
N VAL A 306 -5.07 21.38 -3.65
CA VAL A 306 -6.39 22.03 -3.73
C VAL A 306 -6.16 23.51 -3.44
N SER A 307 -5.99 24.32 -4.49
CA SER A 307 -6.08 25.76 -4.37
C SER A 307 -7.54 26.09 -4.10
N SER A 308 -7.87 26.40 -2.85
CA SER A 308 -9.15 27.02 -2.52
C SER A 308 -9.10 28.46 -3.05
N SER A 309 -9.45 28.64 -4.32
CA SER A 309 -9.77 29.94 -4.91
C SER A 309 -10.84 30.65 -4.10
#